data_AF-A0A9E3UZH1-F1
#
_entry.id   AF-A0A9E3UZH1-F1
#
_cell.length_a   1.000
_cell.length_b   1.000
_cell.length_c   1.000
_cell.angle_alpha   90.00
_cell.angle_beta   90.00
_cell.angle_gamma   90.00
#
_symmetry.space_group_name_H-M   'P 1'
#
loop_
_entity.id
_entity.type
_entity.pdbx_description
1 polymer ?
#
loop_
_entity_poly.entity_id
_entity_poly.type
_entity_poly.pdbx_seq_one_letter_code
_entity_poly.pdbx_strand_id
1 'polypeptide(L)'
;MTAPAYATPPHGPTRRVWAWAAVVAVVSAAWFGSDLAGERHFVDESAFIAQAYFADLFARGRTDDRAWLEYPAFDLPPLPKYLIGGALTVAGYPLPGQADAWQWYGNTSYRAESPAMLVVARWPSVLSGALGCVAIFALGTLAFDLRAGLLAALFLMLNPLYRLLARRAMADAPAEALILVTAAVALWAWRGTLSGRWPIPARLAIGPVLGVLGGLAILTKLNGALGLMIVASWAVLALVLPGFPIEKKGWVLVEAAIAAPVAFATFVALNPFMTAPAKGLPPELAQHVGTGLERRTEVVLSHRAQVSREAQKLFPSYALTTPIEKLKVVAVQGFGRFGLFGPRDHDSTKPYPRFDAHRDRGAWLWLPWVLAGAAWAVVRGGRQARAGQPPTAWAALLQAAVAFGTITAFIPLAWDRYVLSIQPGAALLAAGVASAAWAGAKPLWNGRTRPATDPHES
;
A
#
# COMPACT_ATOMS: atom_id res chain seq x y z
N MET A 1 -14.15 14.64 41.51
CA MET A 1 -13.54 13.60 40.64
C MET A 1 -12.21 14.13 40.15
N THR A 2 -11.11 13.68 40.74
CA THR A 2 -9.77 14.00 40.25
C THR A 2 -9.57 13.33 38.90
N ALA A 3 -9.19 14.10 37.87
CA ALA A 3 -8.85 13.54 36.57
C ALA A 3 -7.73 12.50 36.80
N PRO A 4 -7.86 11.27 36.30
CA PRO A 4 -6.82 10.26 36.46
C PRO A 4 -5.51 10.83 35.93
N ALA A 5 -4.46 10.79 36.76
CA ALA A 5 -3.13 11.22 36.38
C ALA A 5 -2.75 10.48 35.08
N TYR A 6 -2.66 11.23 33.98
CA TYR A 6 -2.32 10.65 32.68
C TYR A 6 -0.96 9.96 32.83
N ALA A 7 -0.94 8.64 32.66
CA ALA A 7 0.29 7.85 32.68
C ALA A 7 1.33 8.53 31.78
N THR A 8 2.53 8.71 32.31
CA THR A 8 3.64 9.39 31.64
C THR A 8 3.77 8.86 30.21
N PRO A 9 3.75 9.74 29.20
CA PRO A 9 3.71 9.31 27.82
C PRO A 9 4.93 8.43 27.51
N PRO A 10 4.78 7.22 26.93
CA PRO A 10 5.92 6.42 26.51
C PRO A 10 6.87 7.25 25.64
N HIS A 11 8.17 7.18 25.98
CA HIS A 11 9.29 7.82 25.32
C HIS A 11 9.24 7.62 23.80
N GLY A 12 9.84 8.57 23.05
CA GLY A 12 9.92 8.51 21.58
C GLY A 12 10.54 7.20 21.05
N PRO A 13 10.52 6.98 19.73
CA PRO A 13 11.09 5.77 19.13
C PRO A 13 12.53 5.59 19.62
N THR A 14 12.78 4.49 20.30
CA THR A 14 14.11 4.19 20.84
C THR A 14 15.08 3.97 19.69
N ARG A 15 16.39 4.23 19.89
CA ARG A 15 17.44 3.92 18.89
C ARG A 15 17.32 2.49 18.34
N ARG A 16 16.82 1.57 19.16
CA ARG A 16 16.53 0.18 18.79
C ARG A 16 15.48 0.06 17.67
N VAL A 17 14.39 0.84 17.69
CA VAL A 17 13.35 0.78 16.64
C VAL A 17 13.93 1.19 15.29
N TRP A 18 14.73 2.25 15.25
CA TRP A 18 15.40 2.72 14.04
C TRP A 18 16.41 1.72 13.50
N ALA A 19 17.21 1.10 14.38
CA ALA A 19 18.14 0.04 13.98
C ALA A 19 17.39 -1.13 13.32
N TRP A 20 16.27 -1.57 13.90
CA TRP A 20 15.46 -2.64 13.31
C TRP A 20 14.77 -2.22 12.01
N ALA A 21 14.32 -0.97 11.89
CA ALA A 21 13.78 -0.45 10.63
C ALA A 21 14.84 -0.50 9.52
N ALA A 22 16.09 -0.12 9.82
CA ALA A 22 17.19 -0.23 8.87
C ALA A 22 17.49 -1.69 8.48
N VAL A 23 17.48 -2.61 9.44
CA VAL A 23 17.62 -4.05 9.16
C VAL A 23 16.49 -4.55 8.25
N VAL A 24 15.23 -4.21 8.55
CA VAL A 24 14.08 -4.55 7.70
C VAL A 24 14.26 -4.02 6.29
N ALA A 25 14.69 -2.76 6.14
CA ALA A 25 14.93 -2.14 4.84
C ALA A 25 15.99 -2.89 4.03
N VAL A 26 17.16 -3.16 4.63
CA VAL A 26 18.28 -3.84 3.95
C VAL A 26 17.91 -5.28 3.58
N VAL A 27 17.34 -6.04 4.53
CA VAL A 27 16.99 -7.44 4.31
C VAL A 27 15.90 -7.58 3.26
N SER A 28 14.86 -6.74 3.29
CA SER A 28 13.79 -6.78 2.29
C SER A 28 14.27 -6.33 0.91
N ALA A 29 15.08 -5.28 0.81
CA ALA A 29 15.68 -4.86 -0.45
C ALA A 29 16.58 -5.95 -1.05
N ALA A 30 17.41 -6.61 -0.23
CA ALA A 30 18.22 -7.73 -0.68
C ALA A 30 17.37 -8.93 -1.11
N TRP A 31 16.31 -9.24 -0.35
CA TRP A 31 15.38 -10.33 -0.67
C TRP A 31 14.66 -10.10 -2.00
N PHE A 32 14.08 -8.92 -2.20
CA PHE A 32 13.39 -8.57 -3.44
C PHE A 32 14.36 -8.35 -4.60
N GLY A 33 15.56 -7.82 -4.37
CA GLY A 33 16.58 -7.58 -5.39
C GLY A 33 17.38 -8.82 -5.81
N SER A 34 17.27 -9.93 -5.08
CA SER A 34 17.98 -11.17 -5.41
C SER A 34 17.48 -11.79 -6.72
N ASP A 35 18.36 -12.16 -7.65
CA ASP A 35 17.98 -12.83 -8.91
C ASP A 35 16.88 -12.08 -9.71
N LEU A 36 16.95 -10.75 -9.82
CA LEU A 36 15.99 -9.99 -10.63
C LEU A 36 16.02 -10.37 -12.11
N ALA A 37 17.15 -10.88 -12.62
CA ALA A 37 17.25 -11.36 -14.00
C ALA A 37 16.43 -12.64 -14.25
N GLY A 38 16.33 -13.52 -13.25
CA GLY A 38 15.51 -14.73 -13.33
C GLY A 38 14.00 -14.48 -13.16
N GLU A 39 13.59 -13.29 -12.72
CA GLU A 39 12.17 -12.96 -12.61
C GLU A 39 11.52 -12.89 -14.00
N ARG A 40 10.44 -13.66 -14.20
CA ARG A 40 9.79 -13.76 -15.50
C ARG A 40 9.20 -12.42 -15.91
N HIS A 41 9.46 -12.04 -17.16
CA HIS A 41 8.88 -10.86 -17.78
C HIS A 41 7.35 -10.89 -17.72
N PHE A 42 6.77 -9.72 -17.43
CA PHE A 42 5.34 -9.48 -17.47
C PHE A 42 5.01 -8.33 -18.41
N VAL A 43 3.91 -8.45 -19.15
CA VAL A 43 3.54 -7.53 -20.24
C VAL A 43 3.44 -6.07 -19.82
N ASP A 44 2.95 -5.79 -18.61
CA ASP A 44 2.83 -4.43 -18.09
C ASP A 44 4.20 -3.79 -17.78
N GLU A 45 5.27 -4.57 -17.60
CA GLU A 45 6.62 -4.02 -17.42
C GLU A 45 7.06 -3.28 -18.69
N SER A 46 6.81 -3.87 -19.86
CA SER A 46 7.07 -3.21 -21.15
C SER A 46 6.19 -1.97 -21.34
N ALA A 47 4.93 -1.99 -20.85
CA ALA A 47 4.05 -0.82 -20.88
C ALA A 47 4.66 0.37 -20.13
N PHE A 48 5.13 0.15 -18.90
CA PHE A 48 5.74 1.22 -18.10
C PHE A 48 7.08 1.66 -18.65
N ILE A 49 7.91 0.74 -19.15
CA ILE A 49 9.21 1.08 -19.74
C ILE A 49 9.03 1.88 -21.03
N ALA A 50 8.13 1.48 -21.92
CA ALA A 50 7.84 2.21 -23.16
C ALA A 50 7.32 3.64 -22.91
N GLN A 51 6.71 3.87 -21.74
CA GLN A 51 6.21 5.19 -21.32
C GLN A 51 7.22 5.97 -20.44
N ALA A 52 8.44 5.46 -20.23
CA ALA A 52 9.42 6.09 -19.36
C ALA A 52 9.93 7.47 -19.87
N TYR A 53 9.71 7.83 -21.14
CA TYR A 53 10.02 9.18 -21.65
C TYR A 53 9.28 10.30 -20.93
N PHE A 54 8.14 10.03 -20.29
CA PHE A 54 7.46 11.03 -19.48
C PHE A 54 8.33 11.55 -18.32
N ALA A 55 9.30 10.74 -17.85
CA ALA A 55 10.31 11.19 -16.88
C ALA A 55 11.18 12.32 -17.44
N ASP A 56 11.62 12.20 -18.70
CA ASP A 56 12.42 13.23 -19.37
C ASP A 56 11.61 14.50 -19.66
N LEU A 57 10.37 14.35 -20.12
CA LEU A 57 9.46 15.48 -20.31
C LEU A 57 9.28 16.27 -19.01
N PHE A 58 9.01 15.56 -17.91
CA PHE A 58 8.83 16.19 -16.60
C PHE A 58 10.13 16.83 -16.10
N ALA A 59 11.26 16.12 -16.15
CA ALA A 59 12.55 16.60 -15.66
C ALA A 59 13.08 17.83 -16.42
N ARG A 60 12.76 17.95 -17.72
CA ARG A 60 13.12 19.12 -18.54
C ARG A 60 12.10 20.26 -18.45
N GLY A 61 11.08 20.15 -17.60
CA GLY A 61 10.03 21.16 -17.47
C GLY A 61 9.13 21.29 -18.70
N ARG A 62 9.10 20.29 -19.59
CA ARG A 62 8.22 20.23 -20.78
C ARG A 62 6.82 19.73 -20.37
N THR A 63 6.20 20.45 -19.44
CA THR A 63 4.84 20.13 -18.94
C THR A 63 3.75 20.50 -19.92
N ASP A 64 4.08 21.24 -20.97
CA ASP A 64 3.19 21.65 -22.05
C ASP A 64 3.31 20.78 -23.32
N ASP A 65 4.16 19.75 -23.30
CA ASP A 65 4.32 18.82 -24.42
C ASP A 65 3.00 18.10 -24.73
N ARG A 66 2.66 18.02 -26.02
CA ARG A 66 1.40 17.39 -26.49
C ARG A 66 1.27 15.93 -26.05
N ALA A 67 2.38 15.23 -25.82
CA ALA A 67 2.37 13.84 -25.40
C ALA A 67 1.64 13.65 -24.05
N TRP A 68 1.56 14.71 -23.22
CA TRP A 68 0.78 14.70 -21.98
C TRP A 68 -0.72 14.63 -22.18
N LEU A 69 -1.22 14.84 -23.39
CA LEU A 69 -2.65 14.88 -23.72
C LEU A 69 -3.08 13.63 -24.50
N GLU A 70 -2.15 12.71 -24.74
CA GLU A 70 -2.37 11.47 -25.46
C GLU A 70 -2.72 10.32 -24.53
N TYR A 71 -3.26 9.24 -25.09
CA TYR A 71 -3.70 8.05 -24.35
C TYR A 71 -2.68 7.51 -23.34
N PRO A 72 -1.38 7.35 -23.69
CA PRO A 72 -0.40 6.86 -22.73
C PRO A 72 -0.27 7.74 -21.48
N ALA A 73 -0.54 9.05 -21.56
CA ALA A 73 -0.41 9.96 -20.41
C ALA A 73 -1.45 9.69 -19.33
N PHE A 74 -2.70 9.44 -19.71
CA PHE A 74 -3.82 9.30 -18.77
C PHE A 74 -4.26 7.85 -18.51
N ASP A 75 -3.82 6.89 -19.31
CA ASP A 75 -4.12 5.46 -19.08
C ASP A 75 -3.51 4.94 -17.77
N LEU A 76 -2.25 5.31 -17.52
CA LEU A 76 -1.49 4.96 -16.32
C LEU A 76 -0.99 6.24 -15.63
N PRO A 77 -1.12 6.34 -14.29
CA PRO A 77 -0.57 7.46 -13.54
C PRO A 77 0.95 7.61 -13.71
N PRO A 78 1.51 8.82 -13.57
CA PRO A 78 2.84 9.11 -14.11
C PRO A 78 4.00 8.79 -13.18
N LEU A 79 3.79 8.68 -11.86
CA LEU A 79 4.90 8.50 -10.92
C LEU A 79 5.75 7.23 -11.16
N PRO A 80 5.19 6.06 -11.49
CA PRO A 80 5.99 4.88 -11.79
C PRO A 80 6.83 5.07 -13.06
N LYS A 81 6.32 5.84 -14.04
CA LYS A 81 7.04 6.21 -15.26
C LYS A 81 8.25 7.09 -14.92
N TYR A 82 8.08 8.03 -13.98
CA TYR A 82 9.17 8.87 -13.48
C TYR A 82 10.24 8.06 -12.77
N LEU A 83 9.84 7.15 -11.89
CA LEU A 83 10.76 6.32 -11.14
C LEU A 83 11.57 5.37 -12.06
N ILE A 84 10.90 4.75 -13.03
CA ILE A 84 11.53 3.87 -14.01
C ILE A 84 12.45 4.68 -14.94
N GLY A 85 11.98 5.79 -15.50
CA GLY A 85 12.80 6.64 -16.37
C GLY A 85 14.00 7.26 -15.65
N GLY A 86 13.86 7.61 -14.38
CA GLY A 86 14.97 8.05 -13.52
C GLY A 86 16.02 6.95 -13.34
N ALA A 87 15.59 5.72 -13.01
CA ALA A 87 16.50 4.58 -12.86
C ALA A 87 17.25 4.25 -14.16
N LEU A 88 16.55 4.27 -15.30
CA LEU A 88 17.14 4.04 -16.61
C LEU A 88 18.17 5.11 -16.99
N THR A 89 17.84 6.38 -16.76
CA THR A 89 18.76 7.51 -16.98
C THR A 89 20.02 7.38 -16.12
N VAL A 90 19.88 7.07 -14.82
CA VAL A 90 21.02 6.89 -13.91
C VAL A 90 21.92 5.73 -14.34
N ALA A 91 21.35 4.67 -14.91
CA ALA A 91 22.08 3.53 -15.43
C ALA A 91 22.63 3.73 -16.87
N GLY A 92 22.41 4.91 -17.48
CA GLY A 92 22.91 5.23 -18.82
C GLY A 92 22.14 4.56 -19.97
N TYR A 93 20.93 4.04 -19.73
CA TYR A 93 20.09 3.52 -20.80
C TYR A 93 19.35 4.65 -21.53
N PRO A 94 19.24 4.59 -22.87
CA PRO A 94 18.35 5.48 -23.60
C PRO A 94 16.90 5.22 -23.17
N LEU A 95 16.13 6.30 -22.97
CA LEU A 95 14.71 6.19 -22.70
C LEU A 95 13.95 5.85 -24.00
N PRO A 96 13.00 4.90 -23.98
CA PRO A 96 12.11 4.66 -25.12
C PRO A 96 11.36 5.93 -25.48
N GLY A 97 11.07 6.15 -26.76
CA GLY A 97 10.36 7.32 -27.24
C GLY A 97 8.84 7.16 -27.23
N GLN A 98 8.14 8.23 -27.63
CA GLN A 98 6.69 8.23 -27.81
C GLN A 98 6.21 7.13 -28.78
N ALA A 99 6.98 6.86 -29.84
CA ALA A 99 6.65 5.81 -30.82
C ALA A 99 6.63 4.41 -30.19
N ASP A 100 7.51 4.13 -29.21
CA ASP A 100 7.57 2.84 -28.54
C ASP A 100 6.33 2.56 -27.70
N ALA A 101 5.79 3.58 -27.02
CA ALA A 101 4.54 3.46 -26.28
C ALA A 101 3.38 3.10 -27.21
N TRP A 102 3.27 3.76 -28.37
CA TRP A 102 2.22 3.47 -29.34
C TRP A 102 2.39 2.09 -30.00
N GLN A 103 3.63 1.65 -30.26
CA GLN A 103 3.89 0.28 -30.73
C GLN A 103 3.45 -0.77 -29.70
N TRP A 104 3.67 -0.53 -28.40
CA TRP A 104 3.17 -1.42 -27.35
C TRP A 104 1.64 -1.46 -27.28
N TYR A 105 0.95 -0.32 -27.37
CA TYR A 105 -0.52 -0.30 -27.39
C TYR A 105 -1.10 -1.00 -28.63
N GLY A 106 -0.41 -0.94 -29.77
CA GLY A 106 -0.79 -1.68 -30.98
C GLY A 106 -0.46 -3.18 -30.91
N ASN A 107 0.57 -3.56 -30.14
CA ASN A 107 1.00 -4.93 -29.96
C ASN A 107 1.62 -5.11 -28.56
N THR A 108 0.88 -5.72 -27.65
CA THR A 108 1.34 -5.91 -26.26
C THR A 108 2.52 -6.89 -26.14
N SER A 109 2.90 -7.59 -27.21
CA SER A 109 4.13 -8.38 -27.27
C SER A 109 5.36 -7.56 -27.67
N TYR A 110 5.20 -6.28 -28.04
CA TYR A 110 6.30 -5.38 -28.36
C TYR A 110 7.15 -5.10 -27.12
N ARG A 111 8.47 -5.05 -27.32
CA ARG A 111 9.46 -4.84 -26.26
C ARG A 111 10.50 -3.84 -26.75
N ALA A 112 10.49 -2.65 -26.18
CA ALA A 112 11.53 -1.65 -26.40
C ALA A 112 12.78 -1.94 -25.56
N GLU A 113 12.64 -2.77 -24.52
CA GLU A 113 13.68 -3.00 -23.52
C GLU A 113 14.55 -4.23 -23.77
N SER A 114 15.85 -4.10 -23.45
CA SER A 114 16.75 -5.25 -23.35
C SER A 114 16.57 -5.97 -22.00
N PRO A 115 17.05 -7.24 -21.85
CA PRO A 115 17.01 -7.94 -20.57
C PRO A 115 17.70 -7.18 -19.42
N ALA A 116 18.83 -6.51 -19.69
CA ALA A 116 19.56 -5.75 -18.69
C ALA A 116 18.81 -4.45 -18.31
N MET A 117 18.18 -3.79 -19.29
CA MET A 117 17.33 -2.62 -19.07
C MET A 117 16.13 -2.96 -18.18
N LEU A 118 15.52 -4.14 -18.39
CA LEU A 118 14.41 -4.64 -17.56
C LEU A 118 14.83 -4.82 -16.09
N VAL A 119 16.02 -5.37 -15.82
CA VAL A 119 16.54 -5.51 -14.45
C VAL A 119 16.68 -4.15 -13.78
N VAL A 120 17.18 -3.14 -14.49
CA VAL A 120 17.28 -1.77 -13.96
C VAL A 120 15.89 -1.18 -13.68
N ALA A 121 14.94 -1.34 -14.60
CA ALA A 121 13.57 -0.86 -14.44
C ALA A 121 12.82 -1.47 -13.24
N ARG A 122 13.26 -2.64 -12.74
CA ARG A 122 12.66 -3.31 -11.57
C ARG A 122 13.11 -2.74 -10.22
N TRP A 123 14.26 -2.07 -10.14
CA TRP A 123 14.79 -1.56 -8.87
C TRP A 123 13.89 -0.55 -8.15
N PRO A 124 13.20 0.39 -8.83
CA PRO A 124 12.22 1.25 -8.17
C PRO A 124 11.13 0.49 -7.41
N SER A 125 10.63 -0.62 -7.97
CA SER A 125 9.65 -1.48 -7.30
C SER A 125 10.27 -2.24 -6.13
N VAL A 126 11.52 -2.69 -6.25
CA VAL A 126 12.25 -3.38 -5.18
C VAL A 126 12.42 -2.47 -3.96
N LEU A 127 12.88 -1.24 -4.19
CA LEU A 127 13.08 -0.25 -3.14
C LEU A 127 11.73 0.17 -2.52
N SER A 128 10.70 0.31 -3.35
CA SER A 128 9.34 0.57 -2.88
C SER A 128 8.79 -0.59 -2.03
N GLY A 129 8.98 -1.83 -2.46
CA GLY A 129 8.61 -3.03 -1.71
C GLY A 129 9.30 -3.08 -0.33
N ALA A 130 10.59 -2.74 -0.29
CA ALA A 130 11.34 -2.61 0.96
C ALA A 130 10.77 -1.51 1.86
N LEU A 131 10.44 -0.34 1.28
CA LEU A 131 9.77 0.75 2.00
C LEU A 131 8.42 0.32 2.58
N GLY A 132 7.62 -0.46 1.86
CA GLY A 132 6.37 -1.01 2.38
C GLY A 132 6.59 -1.99 3.54
N CYS A 133 7.66 -2.78 3.52
CA CYS A 133 8.06 -3.62 4.66
C CYS A 133 8.46 -2.78 5.90
N VAL A 134 9.16 -1.66 5.70
CA VAL A 134 9.48 -0.71 6.79
C VAL A 134 8.22 -0.05 7.34
N ALA A 135 7.29 0.33 6.46
CA ALA A 135 6.03 0.97 6.85
C ALA A 135 5.13 0.02 7.65
N ILE A 136 5.01 -1.26 7.24
CA ILE A 136 4.23 -2.24 8.00
C ILE A 136 4.91 -2.61 9.33
N PHE A 137 6.25 -2.59 9.39
CA PHE A 137 7.00 -2.70 10.65
C PHE A 137 6.65 -1.55 11.61
N ALA A 138 6.61 -0.32 11.11
CA ALA A 138 6.23 0.85 11.88
C ALA A 138 4.78 0.75 12.38
N LEU A 139 3.83 0.36 11.51
CA LEU A 139 2.43 0.12 11.87
C LEU A 139 2.30 -0.94 12.97
N GLY A 140 2.97 -2.10 12.84
CA GLY A 140 2.94 -3.15 13.85
C GLY A 140 3.55 -2.71 15.18
N THR A 141 4.62 -1.93 15.15
CA THR A 141 5.26 -1.36 16.35
C THR A 141 4.37 -0.33 17.04
N LEU A 142 3.66 0.50 16.28
CA LEU A 142 2.74 1.52 16.79
C LEU A 142 1.42 0.92 17.31
N ALA A 143 0.87 -0.07 16.61
CA ALA A 143 -0.39 -0.73 16.97
C ALA A 143 -0.22 -1.68 18.15
N PHE A 144 0.90 -2.40 18.19
CA PHE A 144 1.13 -3.47 19.14
C PHE A 144 2.46 -3.27 19.87
N ASP A 145 3.56 -3.79 19.31
CA ASP A 145 4.91 -3.76 19.88
C ASP A 145 5.96 -4.08 18.81
N LEU A 146 7.25 -3.94 19.18
CA LEU A 146 8.38 -4.18 18.26
C LEU A 146 8.34 -5.58 17.62
N ARG A 147 7.90 -6.61 18.34
CA ARG A 147 7.88 -7.99 17.83
C ARG A 147 6.80 -8.15 16.77
N ALA A 148 5.60 -7.62 17.04
CA ALA A 148 4.53 -7.59 16.05
C ALA A 148 4.94 -6.81 14.80
N GLY A 149 5.69 -5.70 14.94
CA GLY A 149 6.29 -4.99 13.82
C GLY A 149 7.21 -5.88 12.97
N LEU A 150 8.16 -6.57 13.60
CA LEU A 150 9.10 -7.47 12.91
C LEU A 150 8.36 -8.63 12.22
N LEU A 151 7.37 -9.24 12.88
CA LEU A 151 6.57 -10.31 12.32
C LEU A 151 5.71 -9.82 11.15
N ALA A 152 5.10 -8.63 11.24
CA ALA A 152 4.29 -8.08 10.16
C ALA A 152 5.14 -7.80 8.90
N ALA A 153 6.34 -7.25 9.08
CA ALA A 153 7.29 -7.05 7.98
C ALA A 153 7.78 -8.37 7.39
N LEU A 154 8.09 -9.36 8.23
CA LEU A 154 8.47 -10.70 7.77
C LEU A 154 7.34 -11.36 6.97
N PHE A 155 6.10 -11.31 7.46
CA PHE A 155 4.94 -11.88 6.78
C PHE A 155 4.67 -11.18 5.44
N LEU A 156 4.79 -9.85 5.37
CA LEU A 156 4.64 -9.14 4.11
C LEU A 156 5.79 -9.46 3.13
N MET A 157 7.03 -9.51 3.62
CA MET A 157 8.21 -9.84 2.81
C MET A 157 8.18 -11.26 2.24
N LEU A 158 7.64 -12.21 3.00
CA LEU A 158 7.47 -13.61 2.59
C LEU A 158 6.19 -13.87 1.80
N ASN A 159 5.25 -12.91 1.75
CA ASN A 159 4.03 -13.05 0.99
C ASN A 159 4.36 -13.20 -0.52
N PRO A 160 3.96 -14.30 -1.18
CA PRO A 160 4.30 -14.55 -2.58
C PRO A 160 3.86 -13.45 -3.54
N LEU A 161 2.64 -12.92 -3.36
CA LEU A 161 2.10 -11.87 -4.22
C LEU A 161 2.86 -10.55 -4.03
N TYR A 162 3.10 -10.14 -2.79
CA TYR A 162 3.85 -8.92 -2.50
C TYR A 162 5.28 -9.00 -3.06
N ARG A 163 5.96 -10.15 -2.87
CA ARG A 163 7.27 -10.41 -3.45
C ARG A 163 7.25 -10.32 -4.97
N LEU A 164 6.28 -10.96 -5.64
CA LEU A 164 6.15 -10.94 -7.09
C LEU A 164 6.05 -9.50 -7.62
N LEU A 165 5.17 -8.69 -7.02
CA LEU A 165 4.91 -7.33 -7.47
C LEU A 165 6.04 -6.36 -7.09
N ALA A 166 6.75 -6.59 -5.98
CA ALA A 166 7.95 -5.84 -5.63
C ALA A 166 9.12 -6.08 -6.61
N ARG A 167 9.08 -7.18 -7.38
CA ARG A 167 10.13 -7.57 -8.33
C ARG A 167 9.85 -7.18 -9.78
N ARG A 168 8.66 -6.66 -10.07
CA ARG A 168 8.24 -6.25 -11.43
C ARG A 168 8.23 -4.74 -11.58
N ALA A 169 8.63 -4.23 -12.74
CA ALA A 169 8.63 -2.80 -13.06
C ALA A 169 7.19 -2.30 -13.30
N MET A 170 6.40 -2.18 -12.22
CA MET A 170 4.97 -1.90 -12.24
C MET A 170 4.57 -0.93 -11.13
N ALA A 171 3.38 -0.35 -11.24
CA ALA A 171 2.83 0.58 -10.26
C ALA A 171 2.42 -0.04 -8.92
N ASP A 172 2.16 -1.36 -8.87
CA ASP A 172 1.49 -2.00 -7.73
C ASP A 172 2.28 -1.92 -6.42
N ALA A 173 3.57 -2.27 -6.42
CA ALA A 173 4.40 -2.19 -5.21
C ALA A 173 4.67 -0.74 -4.75
N PRO A 174 5.01 0.23 -5.63
CA PRO A 174 5.04 1.64 -5.28
C PRO A 174 3.75 2.17 -4.65
N ALA A 175 2.59 1.81 -5.22
CA ALA A 175 1.30 2.22 -4.68
C ALA A 175 1.06 1.69 -3.28
N GLU A 176 1.26 0.39 -3.10
CA GLU A 176 1.05 -0.25 -1.79
C GLU A 176 2.01 0.31 -0.74
N ALA A 177 3.28 0.52 -1.10
CA ALA A 177 4.27 1.11 -0.20
C ALA A 177 3.84 2.51 0.28
N LEU A 178 3.37 3.38 -0.62
CA LEU A 178 2.92 4.72 -0.27
C LEU A 178 1.60 4.72 0.51
N ILE A 179 0.67 3.79 0.24
CA ILE A 179 -0.51 3.56 1.08
C ILE A 179 -0.07 3.23 2.51
N LEU A 180 0.90 2.31 2.67
CA LEU A 180 1.39 1.90 3.98
C LEU A 180 2.18 2.99 4.70
N VAL A 181 2.99 3.77 4.00
CA VAL A 181 3.70 4.92 4.56
C VAL A 181 2.68 5.97 5.03
N THR A 182 1.66 6.26 4.23
CA THR A 182 0.56 7.17 4.61
C THR A 182 -0.13 6.67 5.88
N ALA A 183 -0.47 5.39 5.95
CA ALA A 183 -1.08 4.79 7.14
C ALA A 183 -0.15 4.81 8.36
N ALA A 184 1.15 4.54 8.20
CA ALA A 184 2.12 4.56 9.30
C ALA A 184 2.27 5.96 9.90
N VAL A 185 2.43 6.98 9.05
CA VAL A 185 2.51 8.39 9.47
C VAL A 185 1.18 8.83 10.10
N ALA A 186 0.05 8.45 9.52
CA ALA A 186 -1.26 8.79 10.06
C ALA A 186 -1.50 8.15 11.44
N LEU A 187 -1.06 6.90 11.67
CA LEU A 187 -1.24 6.23 12.97
C LEU A 187 -0.36 6.88 14.04
N TRP A 188 0.87 7.26 13.66
CA TRP A 188 1.79 8.00 14.52
C TRP A 188 1.23 9.38 14.91
N ALA A 189 0.73 10.13 13.92
CA ALA A 189 0.05 11.40 14.08
C ALA A 189 -1.16 11.25 15.01
N TRP A 190 -2.10 10.38 14.65
CA TRP A 190 -3.34 10.09 15.36
C TRP A 190 -3.09 9.75 16.84
N ARG A 191 -2.13 8.86 17.11
CA ARG A 191 -1.73 8.51 18.48
C ARG A 191 -1.21 9.72 19.25
N GLY A 192 -0.36 10.54 18.63
CA GLY A 192 0.21 11.72 19.28
C GLY A 192 -0.82 12.83 19.50
N THR A 193 -1.72 13.06 18.55
CA THR A 193 -2.80 14.07 18.63
C THR A 193 -3.79 13.69 19.73
N LEU A 194 -4.28 12.44 19.76
CA LEU A 194 -5.17 11.97 20.84
C LEU A 194 -4.49 11.93 22.22
N SER A 195 -3.18 11.67 22.25
CA SER A 195 -2.41 11.74 23.50
C SER A 195 -2.08 13.18 23.92
N GLY A 196 -2.33 14.19 23.08
CA GLY A 196 -1.99 15.59 23.35
C GLY A 196 -0.49 15.88 23.30
N ARG A 197 0.30 15.07 22.60
CA ARG A 197 1.78 15.21 22.53
C ARG A 197 2.23 16.25 21.52
N TRP A 198 1.44 16.49 20.50
CA TRP A 198 1.82 17.40 19.42
C TRP A 198 1.49 18.84 19.78
N PRO A 199 2.45 19.77 19.66
CA PRO A 199 2.15 21.19 19.66
C PRO A 199 1.36 21.57 18.40
N ILE A 200 0.66 22.71 18.44
CA ILE A 200 -0.21 23.16 17.35
C ILE A 200 0.51 23.22 15.99
N PRO A 201 1.73 23.76 15.85
CA PRO A 201 2.42 23.81 14.56
C PRO A 201 2.66 22.41 13.97
N ALA A 202 2.98 21.42 14.81
CA ALA A 202 3.14 20.05 14.35
C ALA A 202 1.82 19.45 13.84
N ARG A 203 0.69 19.72 14.52
CA ARG A 203 -0.65 19.28 14.06
C ARG A 203 -1.02 19.86 12.70
N LEU A 204 -0.73 21.14 12.49
CA LEU A 204 -0.98 21.80 11.21
C LEU A 204 -0.12 21.24 10.07
N ALA A 205 1.08 20.75 10.35
CA ALA A 205 1.95 20.15 9.34
C ALA A 205 1.58 18.69 8.98
N ILE A 206 0.90 17.96 9.88
CA ILE A 206 0.51 16.56 9.66
C ILE A 206 -0.41 16.42 8.45
N GLY A 207 -1.47 17.23 8.36
CA GLY A 207 -2.44 17.17 7.26
C GLY A 207 -1.78 17.27 5.88
N PRO A 208 -0.96 18.31 5.62
CA PRO A 208 -0.20 18.43 4.37
C PRO A 208 0.74 17.25 4.10
N VAL A 209 1.46 16.74 5.10
CA VAL A 209 2.34 15.58 4.93
C VAL A 209 1.54 14.35 4.51
N LEU A 210 0.41 14.08 5.16
CA LEU A 210 -0.50 12.98 4.79
C LEU A 210 -1.08 13.18 3.39
N GLY A 211 -1.41 14.41 3.02
CA GLY A 211 -1.90 14.76 1.70
C GLY A 211 -0.87 14.50 0.62
N VAL A 212 0.38 14.94 0.80
CA VAL A 212 1.46 14.67 -0.15
C VAL A 212 1.68 13.17 -0.33
N LEU A 213 1.77 12.42 0.77
CA LEU A 213 1.94 10.96 0.71
C LEU A 213 0.76 10.25 0.01
N GLY A 214 -0.48 10.63 0.33
CA GLY A 214 -1.67 10.10 -0.32
C GLY A 214 -1.78 10.49 -1.79
N GLY A 215 -1.41 11.72 -2.15
CA GLY A 215 -1.35 12.19 -3.53
C GLY A 215 -0.30 11.45 -4.34
N LEU A 216 0.89 11.21 -3.77
CA LEU A 216 1.92 10.35 -4.38
C LEU A 216 1.42 8.91 -4.55
N ALA A 217 0.68 8.36 -3.58
CA ALA A 217 0.06 7.04 -3.75
C ALA A 217 -0.91 7.03 -4.93
N ILE A 218 -1.79 8.03 -5.07
CA ILE A 218 -2.72 8.14 -6.22
C ILE A 218 -1.97 8.29 -7.55
N LEU A 219 -0.85 9.04 -7.55
CA LEU A 219 0.02 9.22 -8.70
C LEU A 219 0.78 7.96 -9.13
N THR A 220 0.89 6.95 -8.25
CA THR A 220 1.34 5.62 -8.67
C THR A 220 0.21 4.82 -9.31
N LYS A 221 -0.97 4.81 -8.68
CA LYS A 221 -2.14 4.08 -9.12
C LYS A 221 -3.38 4.66 -8.43
N LEU A 222 -4.52 4.75 -9.10
CA LEU A 222 -5.71 5.38 -8.52
C LEU A 222 -6.23 4.69 -7.24
N ASN A 223 -5.98 3.38 -7.07
CA ASN A 223 -6.29 2.68 -5.82
C ASN A 223 -5.42 3.15 -4.64
N GLY A 224 -4.37 3.94 -4.89
CA GLY A 224 -3.62 4.72 -3.89
C GLY A 224 -4.52 5.60 -3.02
N ALA A 225 -5.70 5.99 -3.50
CA ALA A 225 -6.73 6.68 -2.71
C ALA A 225 -7.15 5.90 -1.45
N LEU A 226 -6.92 4.58 -1.41
CA LEU A 226 -7.12 3.75 -0.22
C LEU A 226 -6.36 4.29 1.01
N GLY A 227 -5.18 4.87 0.82
CA GLY A 227 -4.44 5.51 1.91
C GLY A 227 -5.24 6.63 2.59
N LEU A 228 -5.90 7.49 1.81
CA LEU A 228 -6.75 8.56 2.34
C LEU A 228 -8.05 8.02 2.93
N MET A 229 -8.61 6.95 2.37
CA MET A 229 -9.78 6.27 2.96
C MET A 229 -9.46 5.71 4.35
N ILE A 230 -8.27 5.16 4.54
CA ILE A 230 -7.79 4.71 5.86
C ILE A 230 -7.71 5.90 6.83
N VAL A 231 -7.08 7.01 6.41
CA VAL A 231 -6.98 8.24 7.22
C VAL A 231 -8.37 8.74 7.63
N ALA A 232 -9.30 8.84 6.67
CA ALA A 232 -10.67 9.26 6.92
C ALA A 232 -11.39 8.32 7.90
N SER A 233 -11.21 7.00 7.75
CA SER A 233 -11.81 6.00 8.65
C SER A 233 -11.32 6.14 10.09
N TRP A 234 -10.04 6.49 10.29
CA TRP A 234 -9.48 6.72 11.62
C TRP A 234 -9.93 8.05 12.23
N ALA A 235 -10.22 9.05 11.40
CA ALA A 235 -10.83 10.29 11.85
C ALA A 235 -12.28 10.06 12.33
N VAL A 236 -13.05 9.24 11.61
CA VAL A 236 -14.38 8.78 12.05
C VAL A 236 -14.27 7.97 13.35
N LEU A 237 -13.31 7.05 13.44
CA LEU A 237 -13.05 6.29 14.67
C LEU A 237 -12.77 7.23 15.84
N ALA A 238 -11.94 8.26 15.67
CA ALA A 238 -11.60 9.22 16.72
C ALA A 238 -12.83 9.92 17.31
N LEU A 239 -13.82 10.25 16.47
CA LEU A 239 -15.05 10.92 16.92
C LEU A 239 -15.81 10.07 17.94
N VAL A 240 -15.89 8.77 17.70
CA VAL A 240 -16.66 7.83 18.53
C VAL A 240 -15.88 7.29 19.73
N LEU A 241 -14.60 7.63 19.89
CA LEU A 241 -13.81 7.15 21.04
C LEU A 241 -14.26 7.80 22.36
N PRO A 242 -14.64 7.03 23.39
CA PRO A 242 -14.94 7.58 24.70
C PRO A 242 -13.66 8.05 25.41
N GLY A 243 -13.78 9.01 26.33
CA GLY A 243 -12.69 9.42 27.22
C GLY A 243 -11.64 10.36 26.63
N PHE A 244 -11.74 10.74 25.35
CA PHE A 244 -10.85 11.73 24.73
C PHE A 244 -11.52 13.11 24.62
N PRO A 245 -10.82 14.22 24.95
CA PRO A 245 -11.35 15.58 24.80
C PRO A 245 -11.78 15.89 23.36
N ILE A 246 -12.88 16.63 23.19
CA ILE A 246 -13.44 16.98 21.88
C ILE A 246 -12.45 17.75 21.00
N GLU A 247 -11.63 18.61 21.60
CA GLU A 247 -10.57 19.35 20.91
C GLU A 247 -9.59 18.41 20.19
N LYS A 248 -9.12 17.36 20.88
CA LYS A 248 -8.16 16.40 20.31
C LYS A 248 -8.79 15.60 19.16
N LYS A 249 -10.08 15.26 19.27
CA LYS A 249 -10.84 14.61 18.20
C LYS A 249 -11.01 15.54 17.00
N GLY A 250 -11.31 16.81 17.25
CA GLY A 250 -11.42 17.87 16.24
C GLY A 250 -10.12 18.03 15.45
N TRP A 251 -8.97 17.99 16.11
CA TRP A 251 -7.67 18.04 15.42
C TRP A 251 -7.44 16.88 14.46
N VAL A 252 -7.79 15.65 14.83
CA VAL A 252 -7.69 14.49 13.92
C VAL A 252 -8.56 14.71 12.67
N LEU A 253 -9.77 15.28 12.83
CA LEU A 253 -10.62 15.62 11.69
C LEU A 253 -9.99 16.71 10.81
N VAL A 254 -9.44 17.77 11.41
CA VAL A 254 -8.77 18.84 10.66
C VAL A 254 -7.58 18.29 9.87
N GLU A 255 -6.76 17.43 10.48
CA GLU A 255 -5.64 16.76 9.81
C GLU A 255 -6.11 15.96 8.59
N ALA A 256 -7.17 15.15 8.73
CA ALA A 256 -7.75 14.37 7.63
C ALA A 256 -8.40 15.25 6.55
N ALA A 257 -9.09 16.33 6.96
CA ALA A 257 -9.74 17.27 6.06
C ALA A 257 -8.74 18.08 5.22
N ILE A 258 -7.56 18.41 5.77
CA ILE A 258 -6.47 19.05 5.03
C ILE A 258 -5.77 18.06 4.09
N ALA A 259 -5.63 16.79 4.49
CA ALA A 259 -4.95 15.78 3.67
C ALA A 259 -5.60 15.60 2.30
N ALA A 260 -6.93 15.61 2.20
CA ALA A 260 -7.65 15.43 0.93
C ALA A 260 -7.35 16.50 -0.15
N PRO A 261 -7.51 17.82 0.11
CA PRO A 261 -7.19 18.85 -0.88
C PRO A 261 -5.69 18.90 -1.18
N VAL A 262 -4.81 18.64 -0.21
CA VAL A 262 -3.36 18.59 -0.47
C VAL A 262 -2.99 17.38 -1.34
N ALA A 263 -3.65 16.23 -1.16
CA ALA A 263 -3.46 15.08 -2.03
C ALA A 263 -3.92 15.36 -3.46
N PHE A 264 -5.06 16.02 -3.62
CA PHE A 264 -5.53 16.46 -4.94
C PHE A 264 -4.56 17.45 -5.57
N ALA A 265 -4.09 18.45 -4.82
CA ALA A 265 -3.10 19.41 -5.30
C ALA A 265 -1.77 18.72 -5.71
N THR A 266 -1.32 17.74 -4.94
CA THR A 266 -0.13 16.93 -5.26
C THR A 266 -0.33 16.14 -6.54
N PHE A 267 -1.49 15.49 -6.70
CA PHE A 267 -1.85 14.77 -7.92
C PHE A 267 -1.86 15.68 -9.13
N VAL A 268 -2.48 16.87 -9.04
CA VAL A 268 -2.51 17.84 -10.14
C VAL A 268 -1.11 18.37 -10.47
N ALA A 269 -0.31 18.73 -9.46
CA ALA A 269 1.00 19.33 -9.64
C ALA A 269 2.00 18.39 -10.33
N LEU A 270 1.91 17.08 -10.06
CA LEU A 270 2.86 16.09 -10.59
C LEU A 270 2.31 15.27 -11.77
N ASN A 271 1.10 15.59 -12.23
CA ASN A 271 0.47 14.98 -13.40
C ASN A 271 0.18 16.04 -14.46
N PRO A 272 1.13 16.32 -15.37
CA PRO A 272 0.93 17.34 -16.40
C PRO A 272 -0.25 17.07 -17.34
N PHE A 273 -0.78 15.84 -17.45
CA PHE A 273 -2.07 15.61 -18.11
C PHE A 273 -3.18 16.50 -17.53
N MET A 274 -3.12 16.88 -16.25
CA MET A 274 -4.12 17.73 -15.61
C MET A 274 -4.00 19.21 -16.02
N THR A 275 -2.82 19.68 -16.44
CA THR A 275 -2.52 21.11 -16.62
C THR A 275 -1.99 21.49 -18.01
N ALA A 276 -1.53 20.53 -18.82
CA ALA A 276 -0.97 20.77 -20.15
C ALA A 276 -2.00 21.47 -21.06
N PRO A 277 -1.61 22.52 -21.82
CA PRO A 277 -2.55 23.28 -22.62
C PRO A 277 -3.04 22.46 -23.82
N ALA A 278 -4.34 22.50 -24.10
CA ALA A 278 -4.95 21.78 -25.23
C ALA A 278 -4.62 22.39 -26.62
N LYS A 279 -3.61 23.25 -26.71
CA LYS A 279 -3.29 24.02 -27.93
C LYS A 279 -2.71 23.09 -29.00
N GLY A 280 -3.27 23.14 -30.20
CA GLY A 280 -2.78 22.35 -31.35
C GLY A 280 -3.20 20.89 -31.34
N LEU A 281 -4.11 20.47 -30.45
CA LEU A 281 -4.75 19.16 -30.53
C LEU A 281 -5.76 19.12 -31.69
N PRO A 282 -5.89 17.96 -32.37
CA PRO A 282 -7.03 17.69 -33.25
C PRO A 282 -8.36 17.95 -32.51
N PRO A 283 -9.41 18.45 -33.19
CA PRO A 283 -10.69 18.79 -32.56
C PRO A 283 -11.28 17.66 -31.71
N GLU A 284 -11.14 16.41 -32.15
CA GLU A 284 -11.61 15.22 -31.44
C GLU A 284 -10.93 15.06 -30.06
N LEU A 285 -9.60 15.15 -30.03
CA LEU A 285 -8.83 15.08 -28.77
C LEU A 285 -9.07 16.30 -27.89
N ALA A 286 -9.20 17.49 -28.49
CA ALA A 286 -9.51 18.72 -27.77
C ALA A 286 -10.87 18.65 -27.06
N GLN A 287 -11.89 18.05 -27.70
CA GLN A 287 -13.21 17.84 -27.10
C GLN A 287 -13.16 16.88 -25.90
N HIS A 288 -12.35 15.83 -25.98
CA HIS A 288 -12.24 14.85 -24.91
C HIS A 288 -11.48 15.38 -23.70
N VAL A 289 -10.37 16.07 -23.91
CA VAL A 289 -9.51 16.53 -22.81
C VAL A 289 -10.10 17.75 -22.09
N GLY A 290 -10.94 18.55 -22.77
CA GLY A 290 -11.56 19.74 -22.20
C GLY A 290 -10.53 20.79 -21.74
N THR A 291 -11.01 22.00 -21.45
CA THR A 291 -10.13 23.08 -20.94
C THR A 291 -9.98 23.06 -19.42
N GLY A 292 -10.76 22.25 -18.69
CA GLY A 292 -10.85 22.31 -17.22
C GLY A 292 -10.34 21.07 -16.48
N LEU A 293 -9.85 21.28 -15.26
CA LEU A 293 -9.40 20.23 -14.33
C LEU A 293 -10.49 19.19 -14.01
N GLU A 294 -11.74 19.64 -13.89
CA GLU A 294 -12.90 18.78 -13.63
C GLU A 294 -13.08 17.74 -14.74
N ARG A 295 -13.13 18.20 -15.99
CA ARG A 295 -13.31 17.31 -17.15
C ARG A 295 -12.16 16.32 -17.28
N ARG A 296 -10.93 16.75 -17.04
CA ARG A 296 -9.74 15.86 -17.05
C ARG A 296 -9.81 14.81 -15.95
N THR A 297 -10.28 15.18 -14.77
CA THR A 297 -10.52 14.24 -13.67
C THR A 297 -11.58 13.22 -14.06
N GLU A 298 -12.69 13.67 -14.65
CA GLU A 298 -13.75 12.80 -15.16
C GLU A 298 -13.23 11.84 -16.25
N VAL A 299 -12.39 12.31 -17.17
CA VAL A 299 -11.74 11.46 -18.20
C VAL A 299 -10.94 10.35 -17.54
N VAL A 300 -10.07 10.67 -16.57
CA VAL A 300 -9.26 9.65 -15.87
C VAL A 300 -10.16 8.61 -15.18
N LEU A 301 -11.19 9.06 -14.45
CA LEU A 301 -12.09 8.16 -13.72
C LEU A 301 -12.96 7.31 -14.65
N SER A 302 -13.56 7.93 -15.67
CA SER A 302 -14.44 7.26 -16.64
C SER A 302 -13.66 6.26 -17.50
N HIS A 303 -12.45 6.63 -17.94
CA HIS A 303 -11.52 5.76 -18.66
C HIS A 303 -11.20 4.50 -17.85
N ARG A 304 -10.80 4.64 -16.58
CA ARG A 304 -10.48 3.48 -15.73
C ARG A 304 -11.70 2.59 -15.46
N ALA A 305 -12.89 3.18 -15.33
CA ALA A 305 -14.13 2.42 -15.23
C ALA A 305 -14.46 1.67 -16.53
N GLN A 306 -14.23 2.29 -17.69
CA GLN A 306 -14.43 1.68 -19.00
C GLN A 306 -13.46 0.52 -19.25
N VAL A 307 -12.16 0.73 -19.06
CA VAL A 307 -11.13 -0.33 -19.19
C VAL A 307 -11.47 -1.53 -18.31
N SER A 308 -11.96 -1.29 -17.09
CA SER A 308 -12.38 -2.37 -16.19
C SER A 308 -13.57 -3.16 -16.75
N ARG A 309 -14.57 -2.49 -17.34
CA ARG A 309 -15.73 -3.14 -17.98
C ARG A 309 -15.34 -3.89 -19.26
N GLU A 310 -14.45 -3.33 -20.06
CA GLU A 310 -13.94 -3.97 -21.28
C GLU A 310 -13.11 -5.21 -20.94
N ALA A 311 -12.25 -5.13 -19.92
CA ALA A 311 -11.48 -6.27 -19.46
C ALA A 311 -12.39 -7.41 -18.94
N GLN A 312 -13.52 -7.10 -18.29
CA GLN A 312 -14.53 -8.13 -17.93
C GLN A 312 -15.14 -8.81 -19.16
N LYS A 313 -15.34 -8.10 -20.26
CA LYS A 313 -15.83 -8.68 -21.52
C LYS A 313 -14.76 -9.53 -22.21
N LEU A 314 -13.51 -9.08 -22.20
CA LEU A 314 -12.37 -9.79 -22.80
C LEU A 314 -11.99 -11.06 -22.02
N PHE A 315 -12.20 -11.08 -20.71
CA PHE A 315 -11.81 -12.18 -19.82
C PHE A 315 -13.02 -12.73 -19.03
N PRO A 316 -14.04 -13.30 -19.70
CA PRO A 316 -15.30 -13.69 -19.06
C PRO A 316 -15.11 -14.75 -17.96
N SER A 317 -14.14 -15.65 -18.10
CA SER A 317 -13.81 -16.66 -17.07
C SER A 317 -13.28 -16.05 -15.77
N TYR A 318 -12.74 -14.83 -15.81
CA TYR A 318 -12.22 -14.10 -14.65
C TYR A 318 -13.14 -12.98 -14.17
N ALA A 319 -14.17 -12.62 -14.95
CA ALA A 319 -15.11 -11.55 -14.61
C ALA A 319 -15.85 -11.80 -13.30
N LEU A 320 -15.89 -10.77 -12.45
CA LEU A 320 -16.59 -10.77 -11.16
C LEU A 320 -17.72 -9.75 -11.23
N THR A 321 -18.93 -10.23 -11.52
CA THR A 321 -20.10 -9.38 -11.76
C THR A 321 -20.98 -9.25 -10.53
N THR A 322 -20.90 -10.19 -9.59
CA THR A 322 -21.72 -10.19 -8.38
C THR A 322 -20.92 -9.92 -7.09
N PRO A 323 -21.51 -9.29 -6.06
CA PRO A 323 -20.85 -9.07 -4.77
C PRO A 323 -20.37 -10.37 -4.11
N ILE A 324 -21.14 -11.45 -4.24
CA ILE A 324 -20.81 -12.76 -3.67
C ILE A 324 -19.58 -13.37 -4.35
N GLU A 325 -19.45 -13.28 -5.67
CA GLU A 325 -18.25 -13.75 -6.37
C GLU A 325 -17.01 -12.96 -5.98
N LYS A 326 -17.13 -11.64 -5.87
CA LYS A 326 -16.03 -10.79 -5.38
C LYS A 326 -15.60 -11.20 -3.98
N LEU A 327 -16.55 -11.38 -3.07
CA LEU A 327 -16.28 -11.85 -1.71
C LEU A 327 -15.59 -13.22 -1.71
N LYS A 328 -16.07 -14.17 -2.51
CA LYS A 328 -15.45 -15.50 -2.64
C LYS A 328 -14.00 -15.41 -3.13
N VAL A 329 -13.72 -14.58 -4.14
CA VAL A 329 -12.37 -14.40 -4.65
C VAL A 329 -11.45 -13.81 -3.59
N VAL A 330 -11.88 -12.75 -2.89
CA VAL A 330 -11.08 -12.12 -1.83
C VAL A 330 -10.85 -13.09 -0.66
N ALA A 331 -11.88 -13.84 -0.23
CA ALA A 331 -11.78 -14.79 0.87
C ALA A 331 -10.92 -16.02 0.53
N VAL A 332 -11.10 -16.60 -0.66
CA VAL A 332 -10.46 -17.86 -1.06
C VAL A 332 -9.11 -17.62 -1.72
N GLN A 333 -9.05 -16.83 -2.79
CA GLN A 333 -7.78 -16.57 -3.48
C GLN A 333 -6.93 -15.56 -2.71
N GLY A 334 -7.55 -14.51 -2.18
CA GLY A 334 -6.84 -13.46 -1.44
C GLY A 334 -6.10 -13.98 -0.21
N PHE A 335 -6.74 -14.83 0.60
CA PHE A 335 -6.08 -15.46 1.75
C PHE A 335 -5.43 -16.81 1.43
N GLY A 336 -5.80 -17.45 0.32
CA GLY A 336 -5.21 -18.70 -0.14
C GLY A 336 -4.06 -18.49 -1.08
N ARG A 337 -4.34 -18.50 -2.38
CA ARG A 337 -3.35 -18.42 -3.45
C ARG A 337 -2.39 -17.24 -3.32
N PHE A 338 -2.89 -16.10 -2.87
CA PHE A 338 -2.16 -14.85 -2.76
C PHE A 338 -1.82 -14.49 -1.30
N GLY A 339 -2.21 -15.35 -0.35
CA GLY A 339 -1.87 -15.21 1.06
C GLY A 339 -0.45 -15.69 1.37
N LEU A 340 -0.05 -15.59 2.64
CA LEU A 340 1.30 -15.96 3.11
C LEU A 340 1.69 -17.41 2.77
N PHE A 341 0.72 -18.32 2.81
CA PHE A 341 0.92 -19.76 2.54
C PHE A 341 0.50 -20.17 1.12
N GLY A 342 0.33 -19.22 0.22
CA GLY A 342 0.06 -19.47 -1.19
C GLY A 342 1.27 -20.05 -1.94
N PRO A 343 1.07 -20.58 -3.15
CA PRO A 343 2.15 -21.02 -4.03
C PRO A 343 3.08 -19.85 -4.40
N ARG A 344 4.37 -20.13 -4.55
CA ARG A 344 5.39 -19.14 -4.96
C ARG A 344 5.48 -18.99 -6.47
N ASP A 345 5.08 -20.02 -7.21
CA ASP A 345 5.06 -20.09 -8.65
C ASP A 345 3.72 -19.57 -9.18
N HIS A 346 3.63 -18.26 -9.40
CA HIS A 346 2.48 -17.67 -10.06
C HIS A 346 2.81 -17.29 -11.51
N ASP A 347 2.42 -18.16 -12.43
CA ASP A 347 2.52 -17.87 -13.86
C ASP A 347 1.21 -17.25 -14.38
N SER A 348 1.14 -15.92 -14.39
CA SER A 348 0.01 -15.14 -14.88
C SER A 348 -0.32 -15.35 -16.37
N THR A 349 0.53 -16.04 -17.13
CA THR A 349 0.28 -16.35 -18.55
C THR A 349 -0.53 -17.63 -18.76
N LYS A 350 -0.61 -18.50 -17.74
CA LYS A 350 -1.36 -19.74 -17.83
C LYS A 350 -2.81 -19.51 -17.39
N PRO A 351 -3.80 -19.96 -18.17
CA PRO A 351 -5.17 -19.95 -17.72
C PRO A 351 -5.31 -20.92 -16.55
N TYR A 352 -5.71 -20.41 -15.39
CA TYR A 352 -6.02 -21.23 -14.23
C TYR A 352 -7.51 -21.27 -14.00
N PRO A 353 -8.04 -22.38 -13.47
CA PRO A 353 -9.38 -22.38 -12.93
C PRO A 353 -9.47 -21.30 -11.85
N ARG A 354 -10.61 -20.59 -11.82
CA ARG A 354 -10.87 -19.52 -10.86
C ARG A 354 -10.65 -20.03 -9.44
N PHE A 355 -11.21 -21.19 -9.09
CA PHE A 355 -10.97 -21.85 -7.82
C PHE A 355 -10.18 -23.13 -8.05
N ASP A 356 -9.07 -23.26 -7.32
CA ASP A 356 -8.17 -24.41 -7.37
C ASP A 356 -7.84 -24.78 -5.92
N ALA A 357 -8.41 -25.87 -5.43
CA ALA A 357 -8.26 -26.28 -4.04
C ALA A 357 -6.79 -26.46 -3.63
N HIS A 358 -5.93 -26.91 -4.53
CA HIS A 358 -4.51 -27.11 -4.24
C HIS A 358 -3.78 -25.76 -4.09
N ARG A 359 -4.07 -24.79 -4.96
CA ARG A 359 -3.46 -23.45 -4.91
C ARG A 359 -4.06 -22.57 -3.83
N ASP A 360 -5.34 -22.74 -3.55
CA ASP A 360 -6.11 -21.92 -2.62
C ASP A 360 -6.05 -22.45 -1.18
N ARG A 361 -5.38 -23.60 -0.95
CA ARG A 361 -5.28 -24.25 0.38
C ARG A 361 -4.69 -23.37 1.48
N GLY A 362 -3.92 -22.34 1.12
CA GLY A 362 -3.39 -21.37 2.08
C GLY A 362 -4.49 -20.71 2.92
N ALA A 363 -5.71 -20.61 2.38
CA ALA A 363 -6.84 -19.96 3.04
C ALA A 363 -7.25 -20.70 4.32
N TRP A 364 -7.12 -22.04 4.35
CA TRP A 364 -7.46 -22.86 5.51
C TRP A 364 -6.61 -22.56 6.75
N LEU A 365 -5.40 -22.03 6.56
CA LEU A 365 -4.50 -21.66 7.65
C LEU A 365 -4.44 -20.15 7.84
N TRP A 366 -4.29 -19.40 6.74
CA TRP A 366 -4.06 -17.97 6.81
C TRP A 366 -5.30 -17.19 7.22
N LEU A 367 -6.48 -17.49 6.67
CA LEU A 367 -7.71 -16.77 7.02
C LEU A 367 -8.08 -16.94 8.51
N PRO A 368 -8.12 -18.16 9.09
CA PRO A 368 -8.40 -18.32 10.53
C PRO A 368 -7.40 -17.59 11.43
N TRP A 369 -6.12 -17.57 11.07
CA TRP A 369 -5.11 -16.82 11.82
C TRP A 369 -5.38 -15.32 11.77
N VAL A 370 -5.67 -14.77 10.59
CA VAL A 370 -6.03 -13.36 10.45
C VAL A 370 -7.29 -13.01 11.25
N LEU A 371 -8.30 -13.88 11.25
CA LEU A 371 -9.54 -13.72 12.03
C LEU A 371 -9.26 -13.76 13.55
N ALA A 372 -8.39 -14.65 14.01
CA ALA A 372 -7.93 -14.66 15.40
C ALA A 372 -7.18 -13.35 15.75
N GLY A 373 -6.38 -12.83 14.82
CA GLY A 373 -5.77 -11.51 14.88
C GLY A 373 -6.77 -10.38 15.02
N ALA A 374 -7.84 -10.41 14.22
CA ALA A 374 -8.93 -9.44 14.28
C ALA A 374 -9.65 -9.47 15.63
N ALA A 375 -10.04 -10.66 16.12
CA ALA A 375 -10.68 -10.83 17.41
C ALA A 375 -9.78 -10.33 18.56
N TRP A 376 -8.48 -10.66 18.51
CA TRP A 376 -7.51 -10.16 19.47
C TRP A 376 -7.35 -8.64 19.42
N ALA A 377 -7.34 -8.03 18.22
CA ALA A 377 -7.26 -6.58 18.05
C ALA A 377 -8.48 -5.86 18.64
N VAL A 378 -9.69 -6.44 18.54
CA VAL A 378 -10.89 -5.94 19.23
C VAL A 378 -10.68 -5.89 20.73
N VAL A 379 -10.25 -7.00 21.33
CA VAL A 379 -10.04 -7.11 22.79
C VAL A 379 -8.93 -6.15 23.25
N ARG A 380 -7.80 -6.11 22.54
CA ARG A 380 -6.67 -5.23 22.86
C ARG A 380 -7.04 -3.76 22.75
N GLY A 381 -7.73 -3.35 21.68
CA GLY A 381 -8.16 -1.97 21.52
C GLY A 381 -9.15 -1.56 22.61
N GLY A 382 -10.04 -2.47 23.04
CA GLY A 382 -10.91 -2.22 24.19
C GLY A 382 -10.12 -2.01 25.49
N ARG A 383 -9.06 -2.78 25.72
CA ARG A 383 -8.15 -2.57 26.87
C ARG A 383 -7.40 -1.24 26.78
N GLN A 384 -6.90 -0.87 25.59
CA GLN A 384 -6.25 0.43 25.35
C GLN A 384 -7.22 1.58 25.67
N ALA A 385 -8.45 1.54 25.13
CA ALA A 385 -9.46 2.56 25.35
C ALA A 385 -9.84 2.70 26.84
N ARG A 386 -10.06 1.58 27.54
CA ARG A 386 -10.34 1.60 29.00
C ARG A 386 -9.18 2.17 29.82
N ALA A 387 -7.95 1.99 29.35
CA ALA A 387 -6.75 2.55 29.97
C ALA A 387 -6.50 4.03 29.59
N GLY A 388 -7.42 4.69 28.87
CA GLY A 388 -7.26 6.06 28.39
C GLY A 388 -6.17 6.22 27.32
N GLN A 389 -5.75 5.11 26.70
CA GLN A 389 -4.75 5.10 25.64
C GLN A 389 -5.43 5.10 24.26
N PRO A 390 -4.86 5.75 23.24
CA PRO A 390 -5.39 5.66 21.88
C PRO A 390 -5.46 4.18 21.45
N PRO A 391 -6.65 3.65 21.06
CA PRO A 391 -6.83 2.24 20.72
C PRO A 391 -6.27 1.91 19.33
N THR A 392 -4.95 1.94 19.19
CA THR A 392 -4.24 1.71 17.93
C THR A 392 -4.47 0.31 17.35
N ALA A 393 -4.85 -0.68 18.17
CA ALA A 393 -5.27 -1.99 17.69
C ALA A 393 -6.59 -1.94 16.91
N TRP A 394 -7.56 -1.08 17.30
CA TRP A 394 -8.78 -0.86 16.53
C TRP A 394 -8.49 -0.13 15.22
N ALA A 395 -7.55 0.81 15.21
CA ALA A 395 -7.10 1.47 13.99
C ALA A 395 -6.51 0.47 12.98
N ALA A 396 -5.65 -0.45 13.43
CA ALA A 396 -5.11 -1.54 12.60
C ALA A 396 -6.21 -2.46 12.04
N LEU A 397 -7.20 -2.83 12.87
CA LEU A 397 -8.36 -3.60 12.41
C LEU A 397 -9.17 -2.84 11.35
N LEU A 398 -9.45 -1.55 11.59
CA LEU A 398 -10.22 -0.73 10.67
C LEU A 398 -9.49 -0.52 9.34
N GLN A 399 -8.16 -0.38 9.35
CA GLN A 399 -7.35 -0.36 8.14
C GLN A 399 -7.54 -1.63 7.32
N ALA A 400 -7.44 -2.80 7.95
CA ALA A 400 -7.65 -4.08 7.27
C ALA A 400 -9.07 -4.22 6.72
N ALA A 401 -10.07 -3.78 7.48
CA ALA A 401 -11.48 -3.79 7.07
C ALA A 401 -11.75 -2.86 5.88
N VAL A 402 -11.19 -1.64 5.88
CA VAL A 402 -11.31 -0.69 4.76
C VAL A 402 -10.65 -1.25 3.50
N ALA A 403 -9.45 -1.80 3.60
CA ALA A 403 -8.79 -2.44 2.46
C ALA A 403 -9.61 -3.62 1.92
N PHE A 404 -10.06 -4.53 2.79
CA PHE A 404 -10.89 -5.66 2.41
C PHE A 404 -12.20 -5.21 1.75
N GLY A 405 -12.91 -4.25 2.34
CA GLY A 405 -14.16 -3.71 1.82
C GLY A 405 -14.00 -3.05 0.46
N THR A 406 -12.99 -2.18 0.32
CA THR A 406 -12.68 -1.49 -0.94
C THR A 406 -12.33 -2.48 -2.04
N ILE A 407 -11.41 -3.42 -1.79
CA ILE A 407 -11.05 -4.42 -2.79
C ILE A 407 -12.26 -5.28 -3.16
N THR A 408 -13.04 -5.74 -2.18
CA THR A 408 -14.25 -6.55 -2.45
C THR A 408 -15.29 -5.77 -3.26
N ALA A 409 -15.45 -4.47 -3.02
CA ALA A 409 -16.39 -3.65 -3.77
C ALA A 409 -15.95 -3.44 -5.23
N PHE A 410 -14.66 -3.16 -5.45
CA PHE A 410 -14.17 -2.64 -6.72
C PHE A 410 -13.41 -3.65 -7.60
N ILE A 411 -13.07 -4.84 -7.11
CA ILE A 411 -12.36 -5.86 -7.90
C ILE A 411 -13.19 -6.28 -9.14
N PRO A 412 -12.72 -6.04 -10.38
CA PRO A 412 -13.49 -6.37 -11.57
C PRO A 412 -13.23 -7.81 -12.05
N LEU A 413 -12.03 -8.33 -11.77
CA LEU A 413 -11.51 -9.58 -12.28
C LEU A 413 -10.80 -10.33 -11.16
N ALA A 414 -10.82 -11.67 -11.21
CA ALA A 414 -10.05 -12.52 -10.31
C ALA A 414 -8.55 -12.55 -10.68
N TRP A 415 -7.92 -11.38 -10.76
CA TRP A 415 -6.48 -11.24 -10.98
C TRP A 415 -5.76 -10.98 -9.66
N ASP A 416 -4.54 -11.50 -9.59
CA ASP A 416 -3.64 -11.48 -8.45
C ASP A 416 -3.42 -10.07 -7.87
N ARG A 417 -3.05 -9.11 -8.70
CA ARG A 417 -2.72 -7.75 -8.26
C ARG A 417 -3.85 -7.00 -7.57
N TYR A 418 -5.11 -7.36 -7.81
CA TYR A 418 -6.24 -6.69 -7.16
C TYR A 418 -6.37 -7.03 -5.68
N VAL A 419 -5.84 -8.17 -5.24
CA VAL A 419 -5.85 -8.59 -3.83
C VAL A 419 -4.56 -8.23 -3.10
N LEU A 420 -3.68 -7.41 -3.69
CA LEU A 420 -2.45 -6.96 -3.03
C LEU A 420 -2.77 -6.18 -1.75
N SER A 421 -3.68 -5.21 -1.82
CA SER A 421 -3.91 -4.26 -0.72
C SER A 421 -4.57 -4.87 0.53
N ILE A 422 -5.09 -6.10 0.45
CA ILE A 422 -5.56 -6.81 1.65
C ILE A 422 -4.41 -7.49 2.43
N GLN A 423 -3.26 -7.75 1.78
CA GLN A 423 -2.18 -8.52 2.38
C GLN A 423 -1.51 -7.82 3.57
N PRO A 424 -1.25 -6.50 3.55
CA PRO A 424 -0.62 -5.86 4.70
C PRO A 424 -1.52 -5.84 5.95
N GLY A 425 -2.83 -5.60 5.77
CA GLY A 425 -3.80 -5.68 6.87
C GLY A 425 -3.86 -7.09 7.48
N ALA A 426 -3.87 -8.12 6.63
CA ALA A 426 -3.80 -9.51 7.05
C ALA A 426 -2.50 -9.82 7.83
N ALA A 427 -1.35 -9.43 7.28
CA ALA A 427 -0.04 -9.61 7.91
C ALA A 427 0.03 -8.93 9.29
N LEU A 428 -0.48 -7.70 9.39
CA LEU A 428 -0.50 -6.92 10.64
C LEU A 428 -1.35 -7.59 11.73
N LEU A 429 -2.56 -8.05 11.39
CA LEU A 429 -3.45 -8.72 12.33
C LEU A 429 -2.90 -10.08 12.80
N ALA A 430 -2.40 -10.90 11.87
CA ALA A 430 -1.79 -12.18 12.20
C ALA A 430 -0.53 -12.01 13.07
N ALA A 431 0.30 -11.01 12.78
CA ALA A 431 1.49 -10.68 13.58
C ALA A 431 1.15 -10.24 15.00
N GLY A 432 0.05 -9.50 15.17
CA GLY A 432 -0.46 -9.07 16.47
C GLY A 432 -0.77 -10.25 17.40
N VAL A 433 -1.59 -11.20 16.94
CA VAL A 433 -1.92 -12.39 17.75
C VAL A 433 -0.72 -13.32 17.92
N ALA A 434 0.18 -13.43 16.93
CA ALA A 434 1.41 -14.20 17.06
C ALA A 434 2.33 -13.65 18.16
N SER A 435 2.51 -12.32 18.22
CA SER A 435 3.28 -11.65 19.27
C SER A 435 2.66 -11.90 20.66
N ALA A 436 1.32 -11.87 20.74
CA ALA A 436 0.60 -12.13 21.98
C ALA A 436 0.76 -13.59 22.46
N ALA A 437 0.63 -14.56 21.56
CA ALA A 437 0.82 -15.98 21.86
C ALA A 437 2.25 -16.25 22.38
N TRP A 438 3.26 -15.64 21.74
CA TRP A 438 4.64 -15.73 22.18
C TRP A 438 4.84 -15.18 23.61
N ALA A 439 4.23 -14.02 23.91
CA ALA A 439 4.31 -13.44 25.25
C ALA A 439 3.65 -14.34 26.31
N GLY A 440 2.53 -14.99 25.97
CA GLY A 440 1.83 -15.93 26.85
C GLY A 440 2.58 -17.25 27.09
N ALA A 441 3.43 -17.68 26.15
CA ALA A 441 4.22 -18.91 26.29
C ALA A 441 5.49 -18.73 27.16
N LYS A 442 6.02 -17.51 27.28
CA LYS A 442 7.28 -17.22 27.98
C LYS A 442 7.30 -17.69 29.46
N PRO A 443 6.23 -17.53 30.27
CA PRO A 443 6.20 -18.04 31.64
C PRO A 443 6.31 -19.57 31.73
N LEU A 444 5.71 -20.30 30.77
CA LEU A 444 5.79 -21.77 30.73
C LEU A 444 7.21 -22.26 30.42
N TRP A 445 7.94 -21.51 29.57
CA TRP A 445 9.32 -21.82 29.24
C TRP A 445 10.29 -21.49 30.38
N ASN A 446 10.09 -20.35 31.03
CA ASN A 446 10.95 -19.91 32.13
C ASN A 446 10.61 -20.58 33.47
N GLY A 447 9.43 -21.19 33.61
CA GLY A 447 8.98 -21.89 34.83
C GLY A 447 9.71 -23.20 35.16
N ARG A 448 10.78 -23.55 34.44
CA ARG A 448 11.70 -24.65 34.79
C ARG A 448 13.04 -24.19 35.38
N THR A 449 13.28 -22.89 35.57
CA THR A 449 14.48 -22.44 36.28
C THR A 449 14.27 -22.52 37.79
N ARG A 450 14.67 -23.68 38.31
CA ARG A 450 14.97 -24.07 39.71
C ARG A 450 13.88 -23.78 40.76
N PRO A 451 13.33 -24.81 41.44
CA PRO A 451 12.76 -24.56 42.76
C PRO A 451 13.82 -23.82 43.57
N ALA A 452 13.40 -22.75 44.24
CA ALA A 452 14.24 -22.09 45.22
C ALA A 452 14.70 -23.18 46.20
N THR A 453 15.95 -23.61 46.10
CA THR A 453 16.60 -24.34 47.18
C THR A 453 16.67 -23.33 48.31
N ASP A 454 15.81 -23.52 49.31
CA ASP A 454 15.86 -22.80 50.57
C ASP A 454 17.30 -22.85 51.10
N PRO A 455 17.96 -21.71 51.35
CA PRO A 455 19.28 -21.69 51.96
C PRO A 455 19.22 -21.86 53.49
N HIS A 456 18.17 -22.47 54.04
CA HIS A 456 18.04 -22.74 55.48
C HIS A 456 18.34 -24.21 55.82
N GLU A 457 19.58 -24.64 55.58
CA GLU A 457 20.21 -25.74 56.32
C GLU A 457 21.70 -25.40 56.54
N SER A 458 21.96 -24.53 57.52
CA SER A 458 23.10 -24.61 58.46
C SER A 458 22.95 -23.56 59.56
#